data_AF-A8SMQ9-F1
#
_entry.id   AF-A8SMQ9-F1
#
_cell.length_a   1.000
_cell.length_b   1.000
_cell.length_c   1.000
_cell.angle_alpha   90.00
_cell.angle_beta   90.00
_cell.angle_gamma   90.00
#
_symmetry.space_group_name_H-M   'P 1'
#
loop_
_entity.id
_entity.type
_entity.pdbx_description
1 polymer ?
#
loop_
_entity_poly.entity_id
_entity_poly.type
_entity_poly.pdbx_seq_one_letter_code
_entity_poly.pdbx_strand_id
1 'polypeptide(L)'
;MINKENYIKNIPQELKERKQWLWFKIYHNEDKNGNVKMVKIPISPITCESNEWNKEENWASFETALEGLERSECDGLSFVLTENDPFVCIDLDNVKDIFEDVQDIISDFGETYKEISVSGNGVHIFAKGRIHKNINNQADRFEMYKSNKCIAMTGDVIGTCTEIQNEQYKLNLYYEKYALKETIRERISYYKNIDSDVPNIEGILKTIYMTNRKGRELFRGEFSTGDASKDDFQLLLILNSFTHGNADLMLDIFLKSALNRMDDMSKRRTEAAYIKYLNQSIQKAQEVGGTNYWDYNYHRKTMEVVR
;
A
#
# COMPACT_ATOMS: atom_id res chain seq x y z
N MET A 1 -10.36 22.91 17.17
CA MET A 1 -10.44 23.78 15.98
C MET A 1 -9.30 23.36 15.07
N ILE A 2 -9.58 22.95 13.85
CA ILE A 2 -8.54 22.45 12.94
C ILE A 2 -7.62 23.60 12.53
N ASN A 3 -6.31 23.37 12.59
CA ASN A 3 -5.30 24.36 12.24
C ASN A 3 -5.04 24.32 10.72
N LYS A 4 -5.48 25.35 9.98
CA LYS A 4 -5.22 25.46 8.54
C LYS A 4 -3.72 25.41 8.18
N GLU A 5 -2.84 25.89 9.06
CA GLU A 5 -1.40 25.81 8.85
C GLU A 5 -0.91 24.36 8.80
N ASN A 6 -1.52 23.46 9.59
CA ASN A 6 -1.18 22.03 9.55
C ASN A 6 -1.50 21.43 8.19
N TYR A 7 -2.66 21.77 7.60
CA TYR A 7 -2.99 21.31 6.26
C TYR A 7 -1.97 21.77 5.21
N ILE A 8 -1.59 23.05 5.25
CA ILE A 8 -0.66 23.62 4.28
C ILE A 8 0.74 23.01 4.45
N LYS A 9 1.21 22.87 5.68
CA LYS A 9 2.59 22.45 5.97
C LYS A 9 2.79 20.95 5.88
N ASN A 10 1.81 20.18 6.37
CA ASN A 10 2.07 18.79 6.76
C ASN A 10 1.39 17.74 5.87
N ILE A 11 0.24 18.07 5.26
CA ILE A 11 -0.41 17.10 4.34
C ILE A 11 0.55 16.83 3.17
N PRO A 12 0.75 15.56 2.77
CA PRO A 12 1.64 15.20 1.68
C PRO A 12 1.30 15.92 0.37
N GLN A 13 2.35 16.42 -0.30
CA GLN A 13 2.20 17.17 -1.54
C GLN A 13 1.45 16.36 -2.62
N GLU A 14 1.75 15.06 -2.72
CA GLU A 14 1.09 14.17 -3.69
C GLU A 14 -0.41 13.96 -3.45
N LEU A 15 -0.92 14.18 -2.22
CA LEU A 15 -2.37 14.20 -1.96
C LEU A 15 -2.98 15.55 -2.39
N LYS A 16 -2.28 16.66 -2.13
CA LYS A 16 -2.74 18.01 -2.49
C LYS A 16 -2.90 18.18 -4.00
N GLU A 17 -2.00 17.57 -4.77
CA GLU A 17 -2.01 17.61 -6.24
C GLU A 17 -3.22 16.92 -6.88
N ARG A 18 -3.97 16.12 -6.12
CA ARG A 18 -5.17 15.45 -6.62
C ARG A 18 -6.42 16.27 -6.40
N LYS A 19 -7.33 16.29 -7.38
CA LYS A 19 -8.67 16.90 -7.28
C LYS A 19 -9.65 15.95 -6.58
N GLN A 20 -9.33 15.57 -5.35
CA GLN A 20 -10.05 14.56 -4.57
C GLN A 20 -10.42 15.07 -3.17
N TRP A 21 -10.60 16.39 -3.03
CA TRP A 21 -10.84 17.04 -1.75
C TRP A 21 -12.32 17.38 -1.56
N LEU A 22 -12.77 17.09 -0.35
CA LEU A 22 -14.09 17.40 0.17
C LEU A 22 -13.95 18.16 1.50
N TRP A 23 -15.08 18.68 2.00
CA TRP A 23 -15.21 19.03 3.40
C TRP A 23 -15.81 17.87 4.19
N PHE A 24 -15.71 17.92 5.51
CA PHE A 24 -16.57 17.12 6.37
C PHE A 24 -17.18 17.99 7.48
N LYS A 25 -18.38 17.61 7.92
CA LYS A 25 -19.05 18.18 9.09
C LYS A 25 -19.30 17.10 10.14
N ILE A 26 -19.04 17.44 11.40
CA ILE A 26 -19.19 16.57 12.55
C ILE A 26 -20.59 16.75 13.10
N TYR A 27 -21.28 15.62 13.31
CA TYR A 27 -22.53 15.55 14.03
C TYR A 27 -22.37 14.62 15.23
N HIS A 28 -23.06 14.94 16.32
CA HIS A 28 -23.09 14.13 17.52
C HIS A 28 -24.49 13.53 17.64
N ASN A 29 -24.58 12.21 17.45
CA ASN A 29 -25.84 11.49 17.52
C ASN A 29 -25.92 10.73 18.84
N GLU A 30 -27.01 10.91 19.58
CA GLU A 30 -27.27 10.16 20.81
C GLU A 30 -28.07 8.90 20.47
N ASP A 31 -27.62 7.74 20.95
CA ASP A 31 -28.38 6.50 20.86
C ASP A 31 -29.50 6.44 21.92
N LYS A 32 -30.34 5.40 21.85
CA LYS A 32 -31.48 5.23 22.78
C LYS A 32 -31.04 5.04 24.25
N ASN A 33 -29.76 4.80 24.51
CA ASN A 33 -29.19 4.58 25.83
C ASN A 33 -28.41 5.80 26.33
N GLY A 34 -28.43 6.92 25.60
CA GLY A 34 -27.71 8.14 25.96
C GLY A 34 -26.25 8.19 25.51
N ASN A 35 -25.77 7.21 24.73
CA ASN A 35 -24.39 7.22 24.24
C ASN A 35 -24.27 8.15 23.03
N VAL A 36 -23.35 9.11 23.11
CA VAL A 36 -23.08 10.05 22.03
C VAL A 36 -22.03 9.47 21.08
N LYS A 37 -22.41 9.31 19.81
CA LYS A 37 -21.53 8.90 18.71
C LYS A 37 -21.21 10.09 17.81
N MET A 38 -19.92 10.34 17.60
CA MET A 38 -19.44 11.28 16.59
C MET A 38 -19.58 10.67 15.18
N VAL A 39 -20.20 11.40 14.26
CA VAL A 39 -20.34 11.02 12.85
C VAL A 39 -19.77 12.13 11.99
N LYS A 40 -18.93 11.79 11.01
CA LYS A 40 -18.31 12.73 10.07
C LYS A 40 -19.02 12.55 8.73
N ILE A 41 -19.71 13.58 8.26
CA ILE A 41 -20.44 13.55 6.98
C ILE A 41 -19.64 14.35 5.95
N PRO A 42 -19.23 13.74 4.83
CA PRO A 42 -18.57 14.46 3.74
C PRO A 42 -19.52 15.44 3.07
N ILE A 43 -19.02 16.60 2.68
CA ILE A 43 -19.76 17.68 2.01
C ILE A 43 -18.92 18.14 0.82
N SER A 44 -19.55 18.20 -0.36
CA SER A 44 -18.91 18.70 -1.57
C SER A 44 -18.63 20.21 -1.48
N PRO A 45 -17.40 20.65 -1.74
CA PRO A 45 -17.11 22.07 -1.92
C PRO A 45 -17.75 22.69 -3.17
N ILE A 46 -18.19 21.84 -4.11
CA ILE A 46 -18.79 22.26 -5.38
C ILE A 46 -20.29 22.45 -5.22
N THR A 47 -21.00 21.46 -4.67
CA THR A 47 -22.46 21.51 -4.53
C THR A 47 -22.91 22.03 -3.17
N CYS A 48 -22.02 22.08 -2.18
CA CYS A 48 -22.33 22.34 -0.77
C CYS A 48 -23.29 21.31 -0.15
N GLU A 49 -23.44 20.15 -0.78
CA GLU A 49 -24.32 19.06 -0.34
C GLU A 49 -23.51 17.80 0.05
N SER A 50 -24.12 16.93 0.84
CA SER A 50 -23.52 15.65 1.27
C SER A 50 -23.90 14.46 0.39
N ASN A 51 -24.88 14.64 -0.49
CA ASN A 51 -25.27 13.65 -1.49
C ASN A 51 -24.13 13.48 -2.52
N GLU A 52 -24.00 12.27 -3.06
CA GLU A 52 -23.12 12.01 -4.20
C GLU A 52 -21.66 12.48 -4.01
N TRP A 53 -21.19 12.50 -2.75
CA TRP A 53 -19.82 12.88 -2.41
C TRP A 53 -18.77 11.99 -3.09
N ASN A 54 -19.17 10.80 -3.56
CA ASN A 54 -18.33 9.83 -4.24
C ASN A 54 -18.26 10.01 -5.77
N LYS A 55 -18.83 11.09 -6.32
CA LYS A 55 -18.72 11.44 -7.75
C LYS A 55 -17.58 12.44 -7.99
N GLU A 56 -16.78 12.19 -9.03
CA GLU A 56 -15.57 12.99 -9.30
C GLU A 56 -15.89 14.47 -9.58
N GLU A 57 -17.02 14.76 -10.23
CA GLU A 57 -17.47 16.13 -10.50
C GLU A 57 -17.80 16.94 -9.24
N ASN A 58 -17.99 16.27 -8.10
CA ASN A 58 -18.30 16.90 -6.82
C ASN A 58 -17.05 17.09 -5.94
N TRP A 59 -15.87 16.74 -6.43
CA TRP A 59 -14.60 16.94 -5.72
C TRP A 59 -13.92 18.24 -6.14
N ALA A 60 -13.13 18.81 -5.24
CA ALA A 60 -12.37 20.02 -5.49
C ALA A 60 -10.85 19.76 -5.46
N SER A 61 -10.07 20.74 -5.92
CA SER A 61 -8.64 20.79 -5.59
C SER A 61 -8.44 21.10 -4.12
N PHE A 62 -7.25 20.82 -3.61
CA PHE A 62 -6.87 21.14 -2.24
C PHE A 62 -7.05 22.63 -1.92
N GLU A 63 -6.60 23.50 -2.82
CA GLU A 63 -6.66 24.96 -2.65
C GLU A 63 -8.10 25.45 -2.58
N THR A 64 -8.96 25.03 -3.52
CA THR A 64 -10.38 25.40 -3.54
C THR A 64 -11.09 24.93 -2.27
N ALA A 65 -10.84 23.69 -1.83
CA ALA A 65 -11.44 23.18 -0.60
C ALA A 65 -10.92 23.96 0.64
N LEU A 66 -9.62 24.24 0.72
CA LEU A 66 -9.02 24.95 1.86
C LEU A 66 -9.47 26.41 1.97
N GLU A 67 -9.56 27.12 0.84
CA GLU A 67 -10.01 28.51 0.77
C GLU A 67 -11.48 28.64 1.21
N GLY A 68 -12.34 27.74 0.72
CA GLY A 68 -13.77 27.77 1.03
C GLY A 68 -14.14 27.26 2.43
N LEU A 69 -13.24 26.54 3.12
CA LEU A 69 -13.52 25.88 4.41
C LEU A 69 -14.03 26.84 5.50
N GLU A 70 -13.52 28.07 5.56
CA GLU A 70 -13.96 29.05 6.57
C GLU A 70 -15.42 29.50 6.37
N ARG A 71 -15.88 29.51 5.12
CA ARG A 71 -17.23 29.98 4.75
C ARG A 71 -18.24 28.84 4.67
N SER A 72 -17.78 27.58 4.73
CA SER A 72 -18.63 26.41 4.55
C SER A 72 -19.32 25.93 5.83
N GLU A 73 -18.98 26.51 6.99
CA GLU A 73 -19.43 26.02 8.30
C GLU A 73 -19.12 24.53 8.54
N CYS A 74 -18.14 23.98 7.83
CA CYS A 74 -17.67 22.60 7.97
C CYS A 74 -16.50 22.55 8.95
N ASP A 75 -16.26 21.37 9.51
CA ASP A 75 -15.27 21.19 10.56
C ASP A 75 -13.86 20.94 10.01
N GLY A 76 -13.73 20.46 8.76
CA GLY A 76 -12.43 20.16 8.17
C GLY A 76 -12.46 19.69 6.72
N LEU A 77 -11.29 19.27 6.25
CA LEU A 77 -11.08 18.70 4.92
C LEU A 77 -11.07 17.18 4.97
N SER A 78 -11.52 16.54 3.90
CA SER A 78 -11.42 15.10 3.74
C SER A 78 -10.94 14.72 2.36
N PHE A 79 -10.18 13.64 2.27
CA PHE A 79 -9.59 13.13 1.04
C PHE A 79 -10.34 11.88 0.58
N VAL A 80 -10.73 11.82 -0.69
CA VAL A 80 -11.42 10.66 -1.27
C VAL A 80 -10.40 9.69 -1.85
N LEU A 81 -10.39 8.45 -1.36
CA LEU A 81 -9.62 7.35 -1.96
C LEU A 81 -10.38 6.73 -3.13
N THR A 82 -9.68 6.46 -4.23
CA THR A 82 -10.21 5.88 -5.48
C THR A 82 -9.39 4.67 -5.91
N GLU A 83 -9.97 3.77 -6.71
CA GLU A 83 -9.28 2.56 -7.19
C GLU A 83 -8.02 2.87 -8.01
N ASN A 84 -7.97 4.04 -8.66
CA ASN A 84 -6.84 4.44 -9.49
C ASN A 84 -5.68 5.04 -8.68
N ASP A 85 -5.91 5.39 -7.41
CA ASP A 85 -4.87 5.93 -6.54
C ASP A 85 -3.80 4.88 -6.21
N PRO A 86 -2.54 5.28 -6.07
CA PRO A 86 -1.51 4.42 -5.50
C PRO A 86 -1.62 4.35 -3.96
N PHE A 87 -2.56 5.06 -3.34
CA PHE A 87 -2.62 5.26 -1.90
C PHE A 87 -3.51 4.24 -1.21
N VAL A 88 -3.03 3.77 -0.06
CA VAL A 88 -3.79 3.00 0.91
C VAL A 88 -3.77 3.77 2.23
N CYS A 89 -4.92 3.88 2.88
CA CYS A 89 -5.04 4.40 4.23
C CYS A 89 -5.34 3.26 5.20
N ILE A 90 -4.49 3.07 6.20
CA ILE A 90 -4.79 2.25 7.38
C ILE A 90 -5.42 3.19 8.42
N ASP A 91 -6.62 2.86 8.86
CA ASP A 91 -7.39 3.63 9.84
C ASP A 91 -7.48 2.82 11.13
N LEU A 92 -6.81 3.31 12.17
CA LEU A 92 -6.73 2.69 13.48
C LEU A 92 -7.57 3.49 14.47
N ASP A 93 -8.65 2.91 14.96
CA ASP A 93 -9.55 3.54 15.93
C ASP A 93 -9.20 3.16 17.38
N ASN A 94 -9.46 4.08 18.31
CA ASN A 94 -9.30 3.90 19.76
C ASN A 94 -7.89 3.50 20.22
N VAL A 95 -6.86 4.06 19.57
CA VAL A 95 -5.44 3.78 19.82
C VAL A 95 -5.03 3.94 21.28
N LYS A 96 -5.61 4.87 22.06
CA LYS A 96 -5.27 5.01 23.50
C LYS A 96 -5.72 3.82 24.34
N ASP A 97 -6.78 3.12 23.93
CA ASP A 97 -7.34 2.00 24.69
C ASP A 97 -6.64 0.67 24.38
N ILE A 98 -5.92 0.60 23.26
CA ILE A 98 -5.24 -0.61 22.74
C ILE A 98 -3.79 -0.33 22.37
N PHE A 99 -3.15 0.64 23.02
CA PHE A 99 -1.87 1.21 22.59
C PHE A 99 -0.80 0.15 22.29
N GLU A 100 -0.68 -0.89 23.12
CA GLU A 100 0.28 -1.99 22.92
C GLU A 100 0.03 -2.76 21.61
N ASP A 101 -1.23 -2.98 21.21
CA ASP A 101 -1.59 -3.76 20.02
C ASP A 101 -1.38 -2.98 18.70
N VAL A 102 -1.46 -1.65 18.75
CA VAL A 102 -1.33 -0.77 17.58
C VAL A 102 0.03 -0.10 17.46
N GLN A 103 0.84 -0.13 18.53
CA GLN A 103 2.18 0.44 18.55
C GLN A 103 3.09 -0.23 17.51
N ASP A 104 2.99 -1.55 17.34
CA ASP A 104 3.76 -2.30 16.33
C ASP A 104 3.42 -1.81 14.92
N ILE A 105 2.13 -1.60 14.61
CA ILE A 105 1.70 -1.09 13.30
C ILE A 105 2.28 0.31 13.06
N ILE A 106 2.09 1.22 14.02
CA ILE A 106 2.55 2.61 13.90
C ILE A 106 4.08 2.69 13.74
N SER A 107 4.80 1.79 14.43
CA SER A 107 6.26 1.66 14.36
C SER A 107 6.74 1.07 13.03
N ASP A 108 6.08 0.01 12.54
CA ASP A 108 6.41 -0.62 11.26
C ASP A 108 6.24 0.37 10.11
N PHE A 109 5.20 1.19 10.15
CA PHE A 109 4.99 2.29 9.21
C PHE A 109 5.69 3.59 9.67
N GLY A 110 6.84 3.47 10.34
CA GLY A 110 7.67 4.54 10.91
C GLY A 110 7.94 5.70 9.97
N GLU A 111 8.26 5.37 8.72
CA GLU A 111 8.85 6.28 7.73
C GLU A 111 7.85 6.87 6.73
N THR A 112 6.55 6.64 6.90
CA THR A 112 5.50 7.19 6.01
C THR A 112 4.57 8.16 6.75
N TYR A 113 3.80 8.95 5.99
CA TYR A 113 2.86 9.92 6.52
C TYR A 113 1.82 9.28 7.46
N LYS A 114 1.73 9.85 8.66
CA LYS A 114 0.78 9.45 9.70
C LYS A 114 0.25 10.67 10.39
N GLU A 115 -1.04 10.67 10.71
CA GLU A 115 -1.67 11.76 11.43
C GLU A 115 -2.63 11.25 12.51
N ILE A 116 -2.79 12.06 13.55
CA ILE A 116 -3.83 11.87 14.56
C ILE A 116 -5.18 12.14 13.89
N SER A 117 -6.13 11.21 14.02
CA SER A 117 -7.45 11.37 13.43
C SER A 117 -8.26 12.46 14.15
N VAL A 118 -9.32 12.95 13.49
CA VAL A 118 -10.20 14.02 14.02
C VAL A 118 -10.76 13.74 15.42
N SER A 119 -10.92 12.47 15.82
CA SER A 119 -11.41 12.13 17.17
C SER A 119 -10.35 12.36 18.26
N GLY A 120 -9.08 12.53 17.91
CA GLY A 120 -7.96 12.62 18.84
C GLY A 120 -7.61 11.29 19.52
N ASN A 121 -8.25 10.18 19.11
CA ASN A 121 -8.02 8.83 19.64
C ASN A 121 -7.78 7.79 18.53
N GLY A 122 -7.70 8.21 17.27
CA GLY A 122 -7.33 7.32 16.17
C GLY A 122 -6.10 7.82 15.43
N VAL A 123 -5.58 6.99 14.53
CA VAL A 123 -4.42 7.29 13.69
C VAL A 123 -4.74 6.89 12.25
N HIS A 124 -4.52 7.80 11.32
CA HIS A 124 -4.47 7.48 9.90
C HIS A 124 -3.02 7.27 9.48
N ILE A 125 -2.74 6.20 8.75
CA ILE A 125 -1.42 5.91 8.16
C ILE A 125 -1.62 5.81 6.66
N PHE A 126 -0.94 6.67 5.89
CA PHE A 126 -0.98 6.60 4.43
C PHE A 126 0.29 5.94 3.92
N ALA A 127 0.13 5.01 2.98
CA ALA A 127 1.21 4.34 2.29
C ALA A 127 0.90 4.16 0.80
N LYS A 128 1.93 4.05 -0.04
CA LYS A 128 1.75 3.64 -1.44
C LYS A 128 1.80 2.12 -1.54
N GLY A 129 0.86 1.57 -2.30
CA GLY A 129 0.76 0.14 -2.60
C GLY A 129 -0.63 -0.25 -3.09
N ARG A 130 -0.85 -1.55 -3.26
CA ARG A 130 -2.08 -2.16 -3.74
C ARG A 130 -2.49 -3.26 -2.77
N ILE A 131 -3.78 -3.29 -2.44
CA ILE A 131 -4.38 -4.33 -1.61
C ILE A 131 -5.58 -4.90 -2.33
N HIS A 132 -5.97 -6.13 -1.97
CA HIS A 132 -6.99 -6.82 -2.74
C HIS A 132 -8.36 -6.16 -2.65
N LYS A 133 -8.85 -5.95 -1.43
CA LYS A 133 -10.08 -5.23 -1.15
C LYS A 133 -9.87 -4.34 0.07
N ASN A 134 -10.82 -3.48 0.35
CA ASN A 134 -10.84 -2.81 1.64
C ASN A 134 -11.02 -3.86 2.75
N ILE A 135 -10.35 -3.65 3.87
CA ILE A 135 -10.55 -4.39 5.12
C ILE A 135 -11.33 -3.48 6.06
N ASN A 136 -12.41 -4.02 6.64
CA ASN A 136 -13.05 -3.47 7.83
C ASN A 136 -13.22 -4.64 8.81
N ASN A 137 -12.20 -4.87 9.63
CA ASN A 137 -12.19 -5.93 10.62
C ASN A 137 -12.46 -5.32 12.00
N GLN A 138 -13.73 -5.29 12.38
CA GLN A 138 -14.18 -4.70 13.65
C GLN A 138 -13.70 -5.48 14.88
N ALA A 139 -13.47 -6.80 14.75
CA ALA A 139 -13.03 -7.64 15.86
C ALA A 139 -11.61 -7.24 16.30
N ASP A 140 -10.73 -7.04 15.33
CA ASP A 140 -9.34 -6.63 15.56
C ASP A 140 -9.13 -5.12 15.51
N ARG A 141 -10.22 -4.33 15.36
CA ARG A 141 -10.21 -2.85 15.24
C ARG A 141 -9.22 -2.35 14.18
N PHE A 142 -9.15 -3.07 13.06
CA PHE A 142 -8.24 -2.77 11.96
C PHE A 142 -9.01 -2.50 10.68
N GLU A 143 -8.85 -1.30 10.14
CA GLU A 143 -9.41 -0.93 8.84
C GLU A 143 -8.29 -0.53 7.86
N MET A 144 -8.46 -0.90 6.60
CA MET A 144 -7.49 -0.60 5.54
C MET A 144 -8.23 -0.36 4.23
N TYR A 145 -8.07 0.82 3.65
CA TYR A 145 -8.85 1.28 2.50
C TYR A 145 -7.95 1.68 1.34
N LYS A 146 -8.27 1.21 0.14
CA LYS A 146 -7.68 1.67 -1.13
C LYS A 146 -8.63 2.56 -1.95
N SER A 147 -9.94 2.49 -1.69
CA SER A 147 -10.94 3.15 -2.53
C SER A 147 -12.28 3.34 -1.81
N ASN A 148 -13.16 4.16 -2.39
CA ASN A 148 -14.55 4.38 -1.96
C ASN A 148 -14.68 4.69 -0.46
N LYS A 149 -13.71 5.44 0.07
CA LYS A 149 -13.67 5.90 1.45
C LYS A 149 -13.17 7.33 1.44
N CYS A 150 -13.87 8.19 2.20
CA CYS A 150 -13.44 9.54 2.46
C CYS A 150 -12.74 9.58 3.83
N ILE A 151 -11.47 9.98 3.86
CA ILE A 151 -10.66 10.07 5.08
C ILE A 151 -10.69 11.52 5.55
N ALA A 152 -11.17 11.75 6.77
CA ALA A 152 -11.17 13.08 7.37
C ALA A 152 -9.74 13.46 7.78
N MET A 153 -9.15 14.44 7.10
CA MET A 153 -7.75 14.79 7.26
C MET A 153 -7.54 15.75 8.43
N THR A 154 -6.37 15.73 9.07
CA THR A 154 -6.03 16.69 10.13
C THR A 154 -4.72 17.43 9.87
N GLY A 155 -3.75 16.81 9.19
CA GLY A 155 -2.38 17.32 9.12
C GLY A 155 -1.66 17.32 10.46
N ASP A 156 -2.22 16.70 11.50
CA ASP A 156 -1.63 16.61 12.84
C ASP A 156 -0.67 15.42 12.91
N VAL A 157 0.55 15.63 12.41
CA VAL A 157 1.49 14.56 12.08
C VAL A 157 2.03 13.87 13.33
N ILE A 158 2.12 12.54 13.23
CA ILE A 158 2.85 11.71 14.19
C ILE A 158 4.27 11.51 13.69
N GLY A 159 5.24 12.10 14.38
CA GLY A 159 6.65 12.10 13.98
C GLY A 159 6.97 13.30 13.07
N THR A 160 7.86 13.09 12.10
CA THR A 160 8.35 14.18 11.22
C THR A 160 8.14 13.91 9.73
N CYS A 161 7.65 12.73 9.34
CA CYS A 161 7.46 12.39 7.93
C CYS A 161 6.17 13.00 7.37
N THR A 162 6.31 13.84 6.34
CA THR A 162 5.21 14.45 5.60
C THR A 162 5.06 13.87 4.18
N GLU A 163 5.76 12.77 3.88
CA GLU A 163 5.76 12.09 2.58
C GLU A 163 5.09 10.72 2.67
N ILE A 164 4.51 10.25 1.57
CA ILE A 164 3.93 8.90 1.49
C ILE A 164 4.93 7.96 0.83
N GLN A 165 5.44 7.01 1.61
CA GLN A 165 6.40 6.01 1.16
C GLN A 165 5.72 4.80 0.53
N ASN A 166 6.44 4.11 -0.36
CA ASN A 166 6.04 2.79 -0.85
C ASN A 166 6.30 1.74 0.23
N GLU A 167 5.23 1.11 0.70
CA GLU A 167 5.26 0.13 1.79
C GLU A 167 4.47 -1.13 1.42
N GLN A 168 4.46 -1.50 0.14
CA GLN A 168 3.68 -2.63 -0.40
C GLN A 168 3.90 -3.94 0.37
N TYR A 169 5.14 -4.25 0.76
CA TYR A 169 5.44 -5.43 1.58
C TYR A 169 4.71 -5.40 2.93
N LYS A 170 4.83 -4.30 3.68
CA LYS A 170 4.14 -4.14 4.97
C LYS A 170 2.63 -4.17 4.78
N LEU A 171 2.11 -3.48 3.76
CA LEU A 171 0.70 -3.52 3.40
C LEU A 171 0.22 -4.96 3.16
N ASN A 172 1.00 -5.80 2.46
CA ASN A 172 0.67 -7.20 2.25
C ASN A 172 0.67 -8.01 3.55
N LEU A 173 1.70 -7.86 4.40
CA LEU A 173 1.77 -8.56 5.69
C LEU A 173 0.54 -8.26 6.56
N TYR A 174 0.22 -6.98 6.70
CA TYR A 174 -0.93 -6.51 7.47
C TYR A 174 -2.25 -6.91 6.81
N TYR A 175 -2.33 -6.85 5.49
CA TYR A 175 -3.49 -7.35 4.75
C TYR A 175 -3.73 -8.85 4.99
N GLU A 176 -2.69 -9.68 4.94
CA GLU A 176 -2.80 -11.12 5.20
C GLU A 176 -3.18 -11.44 6.65
N LYS A 177 -2.68 -10.67 7.61
CA LYS A 177 -2.99 -10.81 9.03
C LYS A 177 -4.45 -10.48 9.35
N TYR A 178 -4.98 -9.39 8.79
CA TYR A 178 -6.28 -8.83 9.16
C TYR A 178 -7.42 -9.07 8.16
N ALA A 179 -7.11 -9.53 6.94
CA ALA A 179 -8.16 -9.92 6.01
C ALA A 179 -8.94 -11.11 6.58
N LEU A 180 -10.26 -10.94 6.70
CA LEU A 180 -11.17 -12.05 6.96
C LEU A 180 -10.88 -13.15 5.93
N LYS A 181 -10.68 -14.40 6.39
CA LYS A 181 -10.26 -15.54 5.57
C LYS A 181 -11.15 -15.69 4.32
N GLU A 182 -10.75 -15.05 3.24
CA GLU A 182 -11.31 -15.28 1.92
C GLU A 182 -10.91 -16.66 1.44
N THR A 183 -11.76 -17.26 0.63
CA THR A 183 -11.37 -18.51 -0.01
C THR A 183 -10.21 -18.22 -0.97
N ILE A 184 -9.26 -19.15 -1.07
CA ILE A 184 -8.11 -19.07 -2.00
C ILE A 184 -8.58 -18.74 -3.44
N ARG A 185 -9.78 -19.17 -3.82
CA ARG A 185 -10.40 -18.91 -5.13
C ARG A 185 -10.70 -17.42 -5.37
N GLU A 186 -11.18 -16.69 -4.37
CA GLU A 186 -11.51 -15.27 -4.49
C GLU A 186 -10.26 -14.42 -4.66
N ARG A 187 -9.22 -14.70 -3.85
CA ARG A 187 -7.88 -14.11 -3.99
C ARG A 187 -7.28 -14.38 -5.37
N ILE A 188 -7.30 -15.63 -5.85
CA ILE A 188 -6.79 -15.99 -7.17
C ILE A 188 -7.55 -15.28 -8.29
N SER A 189 -8.87 -15.11 -8.17
CA SER A 189 -9.67 -14.40 -9.17
C SER A 189 -9.30 -12.92 -9.26
N TYR A 190 -9.02 -12.28 -8.12
CA TYR A 190 -8.65 -10.88 -8.12
C TYR A 190 -7.24 -10.62 -8.63
N TYR A 191 -6.24 -11.38 -8.18
CA TYR A 191 -4.88 -11.24 -8.71
C TYR A 191 -4.78 -11.62 -10.19
N LYS A 192 -5.79 -12.30 -10.76
CA LYS A 192 -5.95 -12.51 -12.21
C LYS A 192 -6.62 -11.33 -12.94
N ASN A 193 -7.38 -10.50 -12.22
CA ASN A 193 -8.18 -9.40 -12.76
C ASN A 193 -7.59 -8.01 -12.46
N ILE A 194 -6.60 -7.91 -11.55
CA ILE A 194 -5.68 -6.78 -11.55
C ILE A 194 -4.95 -6.83 -12.88
N ASP A 195 -5.06 -5.75 -13.65
CA ASP A 195 -4.35 -5.53 -14.90
C ASP A 195 -2.86 -5.30 -14.58
N SER A 196 -2.21 -6.37 -14.16
CA SER A 196 -0.76 -6.51 -14.01
C SER A 196 -0.35 -7.51 -15.08
N ASP A 197 0.45 -7.05 -16.04
CA ASP A 197 1.12 -7.93 -17.00
C ASP A 197 2.01 -8.99 -16.30
N VAL A 198 2.24 -8.86 -14.98
CA VAL A 198 2.98 -9.79 -14.12
C VAL A 198 2.00 -10.71 -13.35
N PRO A 199 2.08 -12.04 -13.53
CA PRO A 199 1.32 -13.04 -12.77
C PRO A 199 1.70 -13.07 -11.27
N ASN A 200 0.95 -13.82 -10.48
CA ASN A 200 1.32 -14.11 -9.08
C ASN A 200 2.62 -14.96 -8.98
N ILE A 201 3.17 -15.10 -7.77
CA ILE A 201 4.42 -15.85 -7.49
C ILE A 201 4.40 -17.27 -8.10
N GLU A 202 3.29 -18.01 -7.98
CA GLU A 202 3.17 -19.35 -8.56
C GLU A 202 3.26 -19.32 -10.08
N GLY A 203 2.59 -18.38 -10.74
CA GLY A 203 2.66 -18.18 -12.18
C GLY A 203 4.07 -17.79 -12.64
N ILE A 204 4.72 -16.88 -11.92
CA ILE A 204 6.10 -16.47 -12.19
C ILE A 204 7.05 -17.67 -12.09
N LEU A 205 7.00 -18.41 -10.97
CA LEU A 205 7.85 -19.58 -10.75
C LEU A 205 7.59 -20.68 -11.80
N LYS A 206 6.33 -20.97 -12.11
CA LYS A 206 5.98 -21.93 -13.18
C LYS A 206 6.60 -21.52 -14.50
N THR A 207 6.55 -20.24 -14.84
CA THR A 207 7.10 -19.72 -16.09
C THR A 207 8.63 -19.84 -16.09
N ILE A 208 9.31 -19.41 -15.02
CA ILE A 208 10.77 -19.59 -14.87
C ILE A 208 11.15 -21.06 -15.02
N TYR A 209 10.43 -21.98 -14.38
CA TYR A 209 10.70 -23.41 -14.44
C TYR A 209 10.55 -23.99 -15.84
N MET A 210 9.60 -23.49 -16.62
CA MET A 210 9.32 -23.94 -17.98
C MET A 210 10.26 -23.32 -19.01
N THR A 211 10.62 -22.05 -18.86
CA THR A 211 11.24 -21.26 -19.94
C THR A 211 12.68 -20.83 -19.66
N ASN A 212 13.12 -20.83 -18.39
CA ASN A 212 14.45 -20.37 -18.00
C ASN A 212 15.19 -21.45 -17.20
N ARG A 213 15.94 -22.31 -17.91
CA ARG A 213 16.73 -23.41 -17.32
C ARG A 213 17.64 -22.91 -16.19
N LYS A 214 18.39 -21.83 -16.43
CA LYS A 214 19.34 -21.29 -15.45
C LYS A 214 18.64 -20.75 -14.22
N GLY A 215 17.52 -20.05 -14.38
CA GLY A 215 16.71 -19.54 -13.28
C GLY A 215 16.17 -20.68 -12.41
N ARG A 216 15.68 -21.75 -13.04
CA ARG A 216 15.26 -22.98 -12.34
C ARG A 216 16.40 -23.62 -11.55
N GLU A 217 17.55 -23.82 -12.18
CA GLU A 217 18.71 -24.48 -11.54
C GLU A 217 19.25 -23.63 -10.37
N LEU A 218 19.36 -22.31 -10.53
CA LEU A 218 19.72 -21.39 -9.44
C LEU A 218 18.69 -21.44 -8.30
N PHE A 219 17.39 -21.38 -8.61
CA PHE A 219 16.34 -21.39 -7.60
C PHE A 219 16.36 -22.67 -6.75
N ARG A 220 16.70 -23.82 -7.35
CA ARG A 220 16.79 -25.12 -6.67
C ARG A 220 18.16 -25.39 -6.04
N GLY A 221 19.13 -24.50 -6.23
CA GLY A 221 20.50 -24.72 -5.75
C GLY A 221 21.27 -25.80 -6.53
N GLU A 222 20.79 -26.15 -7.73
CA GLU A 222 21.39 -27.14 -8.63
C GLU A 222 22.53 -26.54 -9.47
N PHE A 223 22.64 -25.20 -9.52
CA PHE A 223 23.71 -24.46 -10.18
C PHE A 223 24.47 -23.61 -9.17
N SER A 224 25.80 -23.62 -9.25
CA SER A 224 26.66 -22.70 -8.51
C SER A 224 27.91 -22.33 -9.32
N THR A 225 28.35 -21.08 -9.17
CA THR A 225 29.64 -20.61 -9.70
C THR A 225 30.79 -20.74 -8.69
N GLY A 226 30.50 -21.20 -7.47
CA GLY A 226 31.43 -21.16 -6.34
C GLY A 226 31.50 -19.80 -5.62
N ASP A 227 30.83 -18.77 -6.15
CA ASP A 227 30.66 -17.47 -5.50
C ASP A 227 29.17 -17.22 -5.20
N ALA A 228 28.84 -17.33 -3.91
CA ALA A 228 27.49 -17.14 -3.40
C ALA A 228 26.87 -15.78 -3.77
N SER A 229 27.64 -14.68 -3.73
CA SER A 229 27.12 -13.35 -4.07
C SER A 229 26.84 -13.23 -5.58
N LYS A 230 27.65 -13.91 -6.40
CA LYS A 230 27.48 -13.96 -7.84
C LYS A 230 26.27 -14.81 -8.23
N ASP A 231 26.04 -15.92 -7.54
CA ASP A 231 24.86 -16.78 -7.75
C ASP A 231 23.58 -16.04 -7.35
N ASP A 232 23.59 -15.32 -6.22
CA ASP A 232 22.47 -14.49 -5.77
C ASP A 232 22.11 -13.43 -6.81
N PHE A 233 23.10 -12.68 -7.28
CA PHE A 233 22.88 -11.61 -8.24
C PHE A 233 22.38 -12.14 -9.60
N GLN A 234 22.86 -13.31 -10.04
CA GLN A 234 22.37 -13.95 -11.26
C GLN A 234 20.89 -14.35 -11.14
N LEU A 235 20.46 -14.86 -9.99
CA LEU A 235 19.03 -15.15 -9.76
C LEU A 235 18.23 -13.85 -9.74
N LEU A 236 18.71 -12.80 -9.07
CA LEU A 236 18.03 -11.50 -9.02
C LEU A 236 17.88 -10.85 -10.40
N LEU A 237 18.85 -10.97 -11.31
CA LEU A 237 18.70 -10.49 -12.69
C LEU A 237 17.58 -11.23 -13.45
N ILE A 238 17.43 -12.52 -13.21
CA ILE A 238 16.34 -13.31 -13.79
C ILE A 238 15.00 -12.87 -13.17
N LEU A 239 14.94 -12.74 -11.85
CA LEU A 239 13.72 -12.28 -11.16
C LEU A 239 13.32 -10.88 -11.64
N ASN A 240 14.26 -9.94 -11.81
CA ASN A 240 14.00 -8.61 -12.35
C ASN A 240 13.24 -8.66 -13.69
N SER A 241 13.61 -9.56 -14.59
CA SER A 241 12.92 -9.73 -15.87
C SER A 241 11.50 -10.29 -15.71
N PHE A 242 11.32 -11.29 -14.84
CA PHE A 242 10.05 -12.02 -14.69
C PHE A 242 9.07 -11.36 -13.72
N THR A 243 9.51 -10.44 -12.87
CA THR A 243 8.67 -9.63 -11.97
C THR A 243 8.46 -8.21 -12.49
N HIS A 244 8.99 -7.90 -13.69
CA HIS A 244 9.00 -6.56 -14.29
C HIS A 244 9.61 -5.50 -13.37
N GLY A 245 10.69 -5.87 -12.68
CA GLY A 245 11.40 -4.99 -11.76
C GLY A 245 10.65 -4.72 -10.45
N ASN A 246 9.59 -5.46 -10.13
CA ASN A 246 8.95 -5.35 -8.82
C ASN A 246 9.89 -5.91 -7.74
N ALA A 247 10.48 -5.01 -6.94
CA ALA A 247 11.49 -5.32 -5.93
C ALA A 247 10.98 -6.28 -4.84
N ASP A 248 9.74 -6.13 -4.41
CA ASP A 248 9.15 -6.95 -3.35
C ASP A 248 8.90 -8.38 -3.85
N LEU A 249 8.38 -8.54 -5.07
CA LEU A 249 8.25 -9.86 -5.69
C LEU A 249 9.62 -10.53 -5.89
N MET A 250 10.66 -9.75 -6.23
CA MET A 250 12.03 -10.28 -6.32
C MET A 250 12.50 -10.78 -4.96
N LEU A 251 12.28 -10.01 -3.89
CA LEU A 251 12.66 -10.37 -2.53
C LEU A 251 11.91 -11.63 -2.06
N ASP A 252 10.58 -11.64 -2.17
CA ASP A 252 9.73 -12.76 -1.74
C ASP A 252 10.06 -14.06 -2.46
N ILE A 253 10.32 -13.99 -3.77
CA ILE A 253 10.70 -15.16 -4.55
C ILE A 253 12.12 -15.60 -4.18
N PHE A 254 13.07 -14.67 -4.01
CA PHE A 254 14.44 -14.99 -3.62
C PHE A 254 14.49 -15.72 -2.27
N LEU A 255 13.73 -15.25 -1.27
CA LEU A 255 13.67 -15.87 0.06
C LEU A 255 13.08 -17.29 0.04
N LYS A 256 12.35 -17.67 -1.01
CA LYS A 256 11.83 -19.04 -1.23
C LYS A 256 12.83 -19.95 -1.98
N SER A 257 13.92 -19.41 -2.47
CA SER A 257 14.94 -20.17 -3.23
C SER A 257 15.90 -20.91 -2.30
N ALA A 258 16.58 -21.92 -2.83
CA ALA A 258 17.67 -22.61 -2.15
C ALA A 258 18.91 -21.74 -1.93
N LEU A 259 18.98 -20.54 -2.55
CA LEU A 259 20.05 -19.57 -2.30
C LEU A 259 19.81 -18.72 -1.05
N ASN A 260 18.60 -18.77 -0.48
CA ASN A 260 18.30 -18.10 0.76
C ASN A 260 19.18 -18.65 1.89
N ARG A 261 19.90 -17.73 2.54
CA ARG A 261 20.85 -17.99 3.62
C ARG A 261 20.55 -17.11 4.83
N MET A 262 19.29 -16.74 5.02
CA MET A 262 18.84 -15.89 6.13
C MET A 262 19.19 -16.49 7.50
N ASP A 263 19.20 -17.83 7.60
CA ASP A 263 19.59 -18.56 8.81
C ASP A 263 21.12 -18.71 8.98
N ASP A 264 21.92 -18.38 7.94
CA ASP A 264 23.39 -18.43 7.98
C ASP A 264 23.97 -17.08 8.43
N MET A 265 24.27 -17.00 9.73
CA MET A 265 24.79 -15.80 10.38
C MET A 265 26.30 -15.59 10.20
N SER A 266 27.00 -16.39 9.38
CA SER A 266 28.45 -16.32 9.22
C SER A 266 28.93 -15.01 8.58
N LYS A 267 28.16 -14.47 7.63
CA LYS A 267 28.48 -13.21 6.91
C LYS A 267 27.60 -12.03 7.34
N ARG A 268 26.32 -12.26 7.63
CA ARG A 268 25.36 -11.23 8.05
C ARG A 268 24.81 -11.65 9.40
N ARG A 269 25.10 -10.87 10.44
CA ARG A 269 24.88 -11.27 11.84
C ARG A 269 23.42 -11.13 12.31
N THR A 270 22.55 -10.53 11.50
CA THR A 270 21.13 -10.34 11.80
C THR A 270 20.29 -10.49 10.53
N GLU A 271 19.04 -10.86 10.70
CA GLU A 271 18.05 -10.92 9.62
C GLU A 271 17.90 -9.57 8.91
N ALA A 272 17.81 -8.48 9.68
CA ALA A 272 17.77 -7.12 9.13
C ALA A 272 18.98 -6.79 8.24
N ALA A 273 20.18 -7.25 8.61
CA ALA A 273 21.38 -7.05 7.78
C ALA A 273 21.35 -7.89 6.50
N TYR A 274 20.74 -9.09 6.54
CA TYR A 274 20.56 -9.95 5.38
C TYR A 274 19.53 -9.35 4.39
N ILE A 275 18.38 -8.90 4.89
CA ILE A 275 17.37 -8.20 4.08
C ILE A 275 17.94 -6.92 3.47
N LYS A 276 18.71 -6.14 4.24
CA LYS A 276 19.39 -4.95 3.70
C LYS A 276 20.34 -5.29 2.55
N TYR A 277 21.09 -6.39 2.65
CA TYR A 277 21.94 -6.89 1.57
C TYR A 277 21.11 -7.24 0.32
N LEU A 278 20.03 -8.00 0.48
CA LEU A 278 19.16 -8.37 -0.65
C LEU A 278 18.54 -7.15 -1.32
N ASN A 279 18.04 -6.18 -0.56
CA ASN A 279 17.48 -4.94 -1.10
C ASN A 279 18.50 -4.14 -1.91
N GLN A 280 19.74 -4.04 -1.42
CA GLN A 280 20.83 -3.40 -2.17
C GLN A 280 21.18 -4.16 -3.45
N SER A 281 21.14 -5.49 -3.43
CA SER A 281 21.36 -6.32 -4.61
C SER A 281 20.20 -6.26 -5.62
N ILE A 282 18.96 -6.17 -5.15
CA ILE A 282 17.76 -5.96 -5.96
C ILE A 282 17.84 -4.61 -6.68
N GLN A 283 18.17 -3.54 -5.96
CA GLN A 283 18.34 -2.22 -6.55
C GLN A 283 19.37 -2.23 -7.68
N LYS A 284 20.54 -2.86 -7.45
CA LYS A 284 21.55 -3.04 -8.50
C LYS A 284 21.07 -3.89 -9.68
N ALA A 285 20.25 -4.91 -9.42
CA ALA A 285 19.71 -5.75 -10.47
C ALA A 285 18.70 -4.99 -11.35
N GLN A 286 17.93 -4.07 -10.76
CA GLN A 286 17.03 -3.17 -11.50
C GLN A 286 17.83 -2.16 -12.35
N GLU A 287 18.89 -1.57 -11.78
CA GLU A 287 19.76 -0.62 -12.49
C GLU A 287 20.47 -1.26 -13.69
N VAL A 288 20.98 -2.48 -13.54
CA VAL A 288 21.80 -3.16 -14.56
C VAL A 288 20.95 -4.03 -15.51
N GLY A 289 19.84 -4.58 -15.02
CA GLY A 289 19.00 -5.53 -15.76
C GLY A 289 18.16 -4.92 -16.89
N GLY A 290 18.02 -3.59 -16.93
CA GLY A 290 17.22 -2.87 -17.92
C GLY A 290 15.72 -3.20 -17.87
N THR A 291 14.97 -2.74 -18.88
CA THR A 291 13.49 -2.81 -18.93
C THR A 291 12.94 -3.83 -19.92
N ASN A 292 13.77 -4.73 -20.46
CA ASN A 292 13.33 -5.82 -21.34
C ASN A 292 12.73 -6.96 -20.50
N TYR A 293 11.52 -6.72 -20.01
CA TYR A 293 10.82 -7.66 -19.15
C TYR A 293 10.17 -8.80 -19.93
N TRP A 294 9.88 -9.89 -19.22
CA TRP A 294 9.25 -11.07 -19.80
C TRP A 294 7.80 -10.77 -20.23
N ASP A 295 7.49 -10.90 -21.53
CA ASP A 295 6.12 -10.67 -22.05
C ASP A 295 5.23 -11.89 -21.77
N TYR A 296 4.47 -11.85 -20.67
CA TYR A 296 3.49 -12.88 -20.32
C TYR A 296 2.28 -12.93 -21.28
N ASN A 297 2.10 -11.91 -22.13
CA ASN A 297 1.04 -11.83 -23.14
C ASN A 297 1.49 -12.23 -24.55
N TYR A 298 2.74 -12.68 -24.74
CA TYR A 298 3.31 -13.03 -26.05
C TYR A 298 2.41 -13.98 -26.87
N HIS A 299 1.83 -15.00 -26.23
CA HIS A 299 0.92 -15.96 -26.87
C HIS A 299 -0.49 -15.42 -27.12
N ARG A 300 -0.93 -14.42 -26.35
CA ARG A 300 -2.25 -13.80 -26.50
C ARG A 300 -2.29 -12.92 -27.75
N LYS A 301 -1.22 -12.15 -27.99
CA LYS A 301 -1.03 -11.31 -29.19
C LYS A 301 -0.93 -12.12 -30.49
N THR A 302 -0.34 -13.32 -30.47
CA THR A 302 -0.22 -14.16 -31.67
C THR A 302 -1.55 -14.76 -32.13
N MET A 303 -2.52 -14.94 -31.24
CA MET A 303 -3.85 -15.46 -31.60
C MET A 303 -4.79 -14.39 -32.18
N GLU A 304 -4.60 -13.11 -31.85
CA GLU A 304 -5.37 -12.00 -32.41
C GLU A 304 -4.92 -11.61 -33.82
N VAL A 305 -3.64 -11.81 -34.15
CA VAL A 305 -3.10 -11.57 -35.51
C VAL A 305 -3.48 -12.67 -36.51
N VAL A 306 -3.97 -13.82 -36.02
CA VAL A 306 -4.37 -14.98 -36.84
C VAL A 306 -5.90 -15.09 -37.00
N ARG A 307 -6.67 -14.14 -36.43
CA ARG A 307 -8.11 -13.97 -36.67
C ARG A 307 -8.38 -12.82 -37.62
#